data_AF-A0A9X1LH71-F1
#
_entry.id   AF-A0A9X1LH71-F1
#
_cell.length_a   1.000
_cell.length_b   1.000
_cell.length_c   1.000
_cell.angle_alpha   90.00
_cell.angle_beta   90.00
_cell.angle_gamma   90.00
#
_symmetry.space_group_name_H-M   'P 1'
#
loop_
_entity.id
_entity.type
_entity.pdbx_description
1 polymer ?
#
loop_
_entity_poly.entity_id
_entity_poly.type
_entity_poly.pdbx_seq_one_letter_code
_entity_poly.pdbx_strand_id
1 'polypeptide(L)' 'MKLIKISKSKNIYEIKTLISYKLLGKRLISIERSFVKKENEDDWYEKQKGLKASEVKRLKLERWLRDHQKFIEKL' A
#
# COMPACT_ATOMS: atom_id res chain seq x y z
N MET A 1 9.08 -1.67 3.71
CA MET A 1 8.14 -0.87 2.89
C MET A 1 8.24 0.59 3.31
N LYS A 2 8.47 1.47 2.35
CA LYS A 2 8.38 2.93 2.48
C LYS A 2 7.14 3.40 1.70
N LEU A 3 6.36 4.31 2.30
CA LEU A 3 5.21 4.91 1.61
C LEU A 3 5.72 5.88 0.53
N ILE A 4 5.17 5.78 -0.69
CA ILE A 4 5.45 6.72 -1.78
C ILE A 4 4.25 7.65 -1.97
N LYS A 5 3.06 7.09 -2.10
CA LYS A 5 1.83 7.84 -2.39
C LYS A 5 0.61 7.09 -1.84
N ILE A 6 -0.39 7.85 -1.42
CA ILE A 6 -1.74 7.37 -1.17
C ILE A 6 -2.69 8.20 -2.04
N SER A 7 -3.68 7.56 -2.64
CA SER A 7 -4.71 8.23 -3.44
C SER A 7 -6.02 7.47 -3.34
N LYS A 8 -7.13 8.20 -3.49
CA LYS A 8 -8.46 7.65 -3.71
C LYS A 8 -8.86 7.90 -5.17
N SER A 9 -9.47 6.91 -5.82
CA SER A 9 -10.11 7.07 -7.12
C SER A 9 -11.45 6.36 -7.09
N LYS A 10 -12.54 7.14 -7.23
CA LYS A 10 -13.91 6.66 -7.02
C LYS A 10 -14.00 5.98 -5.64
N ASN A 11 -14.26 4.68 -5.62
CA ASN A 11 -14.44 3.87 -4.40
C ASN A 11 -13.25 2.94 -4.13
N ILE A 12 -12.06 3.28 -4.64
CA ILE A 12 -10.84 2.49 -4.50
C ILE A 12 -9.73 3.34 -3.90
N TYR A 13 -9.17 2.87 -2.79
CA TYR A 13 -7.93 3.36 -2.22
C TYR A 13 -6.74 2.67 -2.90
N GLU A 14 -5.74 3.45 -3.32
CA GLU A 14 -4.47 2.95 -3.84
C GLU A 14 -3.31 3.48 -3.00
N ILE A 15 -2.44 2.58 -2.55
CA ILE A 15 -1.20 2.89 -1.85
C ILE A 15 -0.02 2.40 -2.67
N LYS A 16 0.83 3.33 -3.11
CA LYS A 16 2.10 3.05 -3.79
C LYS A 16 3.22 3.00 -2.76
N THR A 17 4.04 1.95 -2.82
CA THR A 17 5.08 1.67 -1.82
C THR A 17 6.38 1.24 -2.48
N LEU A 18 7.50 1.54 -1.82
CA LEU A 18 8.81 1.01 -2.17
C LEU A 18 9.16 -0.16 -1.22
N ILE A 19 9.34 -1.35 -1.78
CA ILE A 19 9.77 -2.54 -1.04
C ILE A 19 11.27 -2.74 -1.27
N SER A 20 12.08 -2.52 -0.25
CA SER A 20 13.52 -2.82 -0.28
C SER A 20 13.78 -4.24 0.19
N TYR A 21 14.49 -5.00 -0.63
CA TYR A 21 15.05 -6.31 -0.26
C TYR A 21 16.50 -6.10 0.16
N LYS A 22 16.84 -6.61 1.35
CA LYS A 22 18.18 -6.55 1.91
C LYS A 22 18.73 -7.97 2.03
N LEU A 23 20.02 -8.12 1.77
CA LEU A 23 20.78 -9.34 2.06
C LEU A 23 22.04 -8.90 2.81
N LEU A 24 22.33 -9.55 3.95
CA LEU A 24 23.50 -9.26 4.78
C LEU A 24 23.65 -7.75 5.11
N GLY A 25 22.55 -7.09 5.48
CA GLY A 25 22.53 -5.67 5.85
C GLY A 25 22.59 -4.67 4.68
N LYS A 26 23.00 -5.11 3.49
CA LYS A 26 23.08 -4.25 2.29
C LYS A 26 21.75 -4.28 1.52
N ARG A 27 21.32 -3.11 1.00
CA ARG A 27 20.15 -3.01 0.12
C ARG A 27 20.56 -3.54 -1.26
N LEU A 28 19.92 -4.62 -1.71
CA LEU A 28 20.14 -5.19 -3.03
C LEU A 28 19.30 -4.48 -4.07
N ILE A 29 17.98 -4.51 -3.86
CA ILE A 29 17.01 -3.99 -4.82
C ILE A 29 15.86 -3.32 -4.08
N SER A 30 15.27 -2.31 -4.70
CA SER A 30 14.01 -1.73 -4.25
C SER A 30 13.03 -1.75 -5.41
N ILE A 31 11.83 -2.26 -5.13
CA ILE A 31 10.79 -2.45 -6.15
C ILE A 31 9.56 -1.66 -5.73
N GLU A 32 8.98 -0.90 -6.66
CA GLU A 32 7.70 -0.26 -6.46
C GLU A 32 6.56 -1.26 -6.56
N ARG A 33 5.62 -1.20 -5.60
CA ARG A 33 4.39 -1.99 -5.60
C ARG A 33 3.20 -1.10 -5.26
N SER A 34 2.10 -1.31 -5.97
CA SER A 34 0.80 -0.71 -5.66
C SER A 34 -0.11 -1.73 -5.00
N PHE A 35 -0.77 -1.30 -3.92
CA PHE A 35 -1.82 -2.05 -3.25
C PHE A 35 -3.13 -1.30 -3.39
N VAL A 36 -4.22 -2.03 -3.63
CA VAL A 36 -5.57 -1.47 -3.78
C VAL A 36 -6.54 -2.09 -2.79
N LYS A 37 -7.46 -1.29 -2.28
CA LYS A 37 -8.56 -1.69 -1.40
C LYS A 37 -9.83 -0.98 -1.87
N LYS A 38 -10.93 -1.71 -2.05
CA LYS A 38 -12.23 -1.06 -2.27
C LYS A 38 -12.75 -0.52 -0.95
N GLU A 39 -13.48 0.59 -0.97
CA GLU A 39 -13.93 1.29 0.23
C GLU A 39 -14.79 0.44 1.17
N ASN A 40 -15.53 -0.54 0.63
CA ASN A 40 -16.39 -1.45 1.38
C ASN A 40 -15.77 -2.85 1.60
N GLU A 41 -14.48 -3.04 1.29
CA GLU A 41 -13.77 -4.31 1.50
C GLU A 41 -12.67 -4.10 2.54
N ASP A 42 -12.36 -5.12 3.34
CA ASP A 42 -11.30 -5.03 4.37
C ASP A 42 -9.90 -5.46 3.87
N ASP A 43 -9.86 -6.01 2.65
CA ASP A 43 -8.68 -6.63 2.10
C ASP A 43 -7.94 -5.71 1.13
N TRP A 44 -6.61 -5.79 1.20
CA TRP A 44 -5.73 -5.16 0.24
C TRP A 44 -5.21 -6.18 -0.76
N TYR A 45 -5.13 -5.79 -2.02
CA TYR A 45 -4.62 -6.62 -3.11
C TYR A 45 -3.46 -5.92 -3.82
N GLU A 46 -2.42 -6.68 -4.18
CA GLU A 46 -1.32 -6.18 -5.01
C GLU A 46 -1.82 -5.99 -6.45
N LYS A 47 -1.88 -4.74 -6.91
CA LYS A 47 -2.50 -4.36 -8.20
C LYS A 47 -1.95 -5.12 -9.40
N GLN A 48 -0.65 -5.43 -9.39
CA GLN A 48 0.04 -6.11 -10.48
C GLN A 48 -0.19 -7.62 -10.50
N LYS A 49 -0.44 -8.24 -9.34
CA LYS A 49 -0.51 -9.70 -9.20
C LYS A 49 -1.90 -10.22 -8.84
N GLY A 50 -2.80 -9.35 -8.43
CA GLY A 50 -4.10 -9.72 -7.87
C GLY A 50 -4.01 -10.47 -6.53
N LEU A 51 -2.81 -10.58 -5.95
CA LEU A 51 -2.59 -11.34 -4.72
C LEU A 51 -3.00 -10.53 -3.50
N LYS A 52 -3.74 -11.16 -2.58
CA LYS A 52 -4.07 -10.58 -1.28
C LYS A 52 -2.79 -10.26 -0.51
N ALA A 53 -2.74 -9.07 0.08
CA ALA A 53 -1.64 -8.65 0.92
C ALA A 53 -1.58 -9.53 2.17
N SER A 54 -0.37 -9.93 2.58
CA SER A 54 -0.19 -10.61 3.86
C SER A 54 -0.66 -9.73 5.02
N GLU A 55 -1.00 -10.33 6.15
CA GLU A 55 -1.52 -9.62 7.32
C GLU A 55 -0.60 -8.47 7.77
N VAL A 56 0.71 -8.71 7.84
CA VAL A 56 1.70 -7.67 8.19
C VAL A 56 1.67 -6.49 7.22
N LYS A 57 1.50 -6.74 5.92
CA LYS A 57 1.36 -5.68 4.92
C LYS A 57 0.02 -4.97 5.09
N ARG A 58 -1.08 -5.71 5.26
CA ARG A 58 -2.43 -5.19 5.47
C ARG A 58 -2.46 -4.20 6.65
N LEU A 59 -1.97 -4.60 7.82
CA LEU A 59 -1.95 -3.72 9.01
C LEU A 59 -1.18 -2.43 8.77
N LYS A 60 -0.08 -2.50 8.02
CA LYS A 60 0.71 -1.32 7.67
C LYS A 60 0.01 -0.40 6.66
N LEU A 61 -0.67 -0.98 5.67
CA LEU A 61 -1.46 -0.25 4.67
C LEU A 61 -2.66 0.43 5.34
N GLU A 62 -3.38 -0.27 6.21
CA GLU A 62 -4.50 0.28 7.01
C GLU A 62 -4.06 1.45 7.88
N ARG A 63 -2.93 1.29 8.58
CA ARG A 63 -2.36 2.38 9.38
C ARG A 63 -2.08 3.60 8.52
N TRP A 64 -1.42 3.42 7.38
CA TRP A 64 -1.14 4.52 6.48
C TRP A 64 -2.39 5.19 5.92
N LEU A 65 -3.40 4.41 5.54
CA LEU A 65 -4.68 4.94 5.08
C LEU A 65 -5.30 5.82 6.17
N ARG A 66 -5.48 5.30 7.39
CA ARG A 66 -6.03 6.05 8.51
C ARG A 66 -5.25 7.33 8.81
N ASP A 67 -3.92 7.25 8.82
CA ASP A 67 -3.04 8.38 9.15
C ASP A 67 -3.15 9.51 8.09
N HIS A 68 -3.54 9.19 6.85
CA HIS A 68 -3.59 10.15 5.73
C HIS A 68 -4.98 10.39 5.14
N GLN A 69 -6.02 9.71 5.65
CA GLN A 69 -7.38 9.70 5.08
C GLN A 69 -7.94 11.10 4.89
N LYS A 70 -7.77 11.97 5.89
CA LYS A 70 -8.23 13.37 5.88
C LYS A 70 -7.66 14.22 4.73
N PHE A 71 -6.53 13.81 4.16
CA PHE A 71 -5.86 14.53 3.06
C PHE A 71 -6.28 14.01 1.68
N ILE A 72 -6.75 12.77 1.59
CA ILE A 72 -7.12 12.14 0.31
C ILE A 72 -8.64 12.15 0.05
N GLU A 73 -9.46 12.42 1.06
CA GLU A 73 -10.93 12.55 0.91
C GLU A 73 -11.40 13.97 0.57
N LYS A 74 -10.51 14.97 0.65
CA LYS A 74 -10.82 16.37 0.30
C LYS A 74 -10.57 16.70 -1.18
N LEU A 75 -10.15 15.70 -1.97
CA LEU A 75 -9.86 15.77 -3.40
C LEU A 75 -11.00 15.11 -4.19
#